data_AF-A0A1Q7DTP8-F1
#
_entry.id   AF-A0A1Q7DTP8-F1
#
_cell.length_a   1.000
_cell.length_b   1.000
_cell.length_c   1.000
_cell.angle_alpha   90.00
_cell.angle_beta   90.00
_cell.angle_gamma   90.00
#
_symmetry.space_group_name_H-M   'P 1'
#
loop_
_entity.id
_entity.type
_entity.pdbx_description
1 polymer ?
#
loop_
_entity_poly.entity_id
_entity_poly.type
_entity_poly.pdbx_seq_one_letter_code
_entity_poly.pdbx_strand_id
1 'polypeptide(L)'
;MFLATRDLVFRSKLARVVVAAGAEVTRDEAACELAVLEIEPAGSTDRITRLVARGTPVLAYGSHVRADLLRTAREAGATAVPNSQVEERLAELLGTM
;
A
#
# COMPACT_ATOMS: atom_id res chain seq x y z
N MET A 1 -2.79 -6.58 8.13
CA MET A 1 -2.61 -5.51 7.11
C MET A 1 -2.34 -4.16 7.75
N PHE A 2 -1.35 -3.40 7.27
CA PHE A 2 -1.12 -2.02 7.72
C PHE A 2 -1.54 -1.03 6.63
N LEU A 3 -2.33 -0.01 6.99
CA LEU A 3 -2.79 1.03 6.07
C LEU A 3 -2.13 2.35 6.45
N ALA A 4 -1.28 2.92 5.59
CA ALA A 4 -0.65 4.22 5.77
C ALA A 4 -1.21 5.20 4.73
N THR A 5 -2.41 5.68 5.02
CA THR A 5 -3.19 6.58 4.17
C THR A 5 -3.56 7.82 4.98
N ARG A 6 -3.38 9.02 4.40
CA ARG A 6 -3.77 10.28 5.03
C ARG A 6 -5.24 10.61 4.81
N ASP A 7 -5.75 10.27 3.64
CA ASP A 7 -7.16 10.43 3.31
C ASP A 7 -8.01 9.41 4.09
N LEU A 8 -8.74 9.89 5.10
CA LEU A 8 -9.58 9.03 5.95
C LEU A 8 -10.72 8.34 5.19
N VAL A 9 -11.20 8.93 4.10
CA VAL A 9 -12.22 8.30 3.24
C VAL A 9 -11.60 7.13 2.48
N PHE A 10 -10.44 7.34 1.86
CA PHE A 10 -9.70 6.25 1.20
C PHE A 10 -9.29 5.16 2.20
N ARG A 11 -8.83 5.55 3.38
CA ARG A 11 -8.50 4.62 4.46
C ARG A 11 -9.69 3.73 4.80
N SER A 12 -10.88 4.32 4.93
CA SER A 12 -12.12 3.59 5.22
C SER A 12 -12.48 2.58 4.12
N LYS A 13 -12.32 2.96 2.85
CA LYS A 13 -12.54 2.06 1.71
C LYS A 13 -11.57 0.88 1.70
N LEU A 14 -10.27 1.15 1.85
CA LEU A 14 -9.24 0.11 1.92
C LEU A 14 -9.46 -0.84 3.11
N ALA A 15 -9.84 -0.30 4.27
CA ALA A 15 -10.17 -1.12 5.44
C ALA A 15 -11.35 -2.05 5.17
N ARG A 16 -12.37 -1.62 4.41
CA ARG A 16 -13.47 -2.49 4.01
C ARG A 16 -13.02 -3.63 3.11
N VAL A 17 -12.10 -3.38 2.18
CA VAL A 17 -11.52 -4.44 1.33
C VAL A 17 -10.78 -5.47 2.18
N VAL A 18 -9.95 -5.01 3.13
CA VAL A 18 -9.22 -5.87 4.07
C VAL A 18 -10.19 -6.75 4.87
N VAL A 19 -11.22 -6.15 5.46
CA VAL A 19 -12.22 -6.87 6.27
C VAL A 19 -13.04 -7.85 5.41
N ALA A 20 -13.41 -7.47 4.18
CA ALA A 20 -14.16 -8.33 3.27
C ALA A 20 -13.35 -9.58 2.85
N ALA A 21 -12.02 -9.48 2.84
CA ALA A 21 -11.12 -10.61 2.62
C ALA A 21 -10.85 -11.45 3.88
N GLY A 22 -11.48 -11.12 5.03
CA GLY A 22 -11.26 -11.83 6.30
C GLY A 22 -9.96 -11.47 7.03
N ALA A 23 -9.23 -10.45 6.55
CA ALA A 23 -8.00 -9.97 7.18
C ALA A 23 -8.27 -8.81 8.15
N GLU A 24 -7.30 -8.53 9.02
CA GLU A 24 -7.39 -7.46 10.02
C GLU A 24 -6.46 -6.28 9.70
N VAL A 25 -6.93 -5.06 10.03
CA VAL A 25 -6.10 -3.85 9.97
C VAL A 25 -5.41 -3.66 11.32
N THR A 26 -4.08 -3.71 11.32
CA THR A 26 -3.25 -3.46 12.50
C THR A 26 -2.73 -2.02 12.52
N ARG A 27 -2.39 -1.53 13.73
CA ARG A 27 -1.62 -0.29 13.94
C ARG A 27 -0.11 -0.54 13.99
N ASP A 28 0.30 -1.79 14.13
CA ASP A 28 1.70 -2.20 14.16
C ASP A 28 2.21 -2.44 12.73
N GLU A 29 3.05 -1.52 12.25
CA GLU A 29 3.68 -1.62 10.92
C GLU A 29 4.75 -2.73 10.86
N ALA A 30 5.38 -3.07 11.97
CA ALA A 30 6.44 -4.08 12.00
C ALA A 30 5.88 -5.50 11.95
N ALA A 31 4.68 -5.72 12.50
CA ALA A 31 4.01 -7.02 12.54
C ALA A 31 3.06 -7.27 11.34
N CYS A 32 3.04 -6.40 10.32
CA CYS A 32 2.11 -6.54 9.21
C CYS A 32 2.63 -7.45 8.07
N GLU A 33 1.72 -8.26 7.52
CA GLU A 33 2.00 -9.14 6.38
C GLU A 33 1.95 -8.43 5.03
N LEU A 34 1.26 -7.29 4.95
CA LEU A 34 1.24 -6.39 3.80
C LEU A 34 1.04 -4.97 4.31
N ALA A 35 1.81 -4.05 3.73
CA ALA A 35 1.68 -2.62 3.97
C ALA A 35 1.11 -1.92 2.73
N VAL A 36 0.02 -1.17 2.92
CA VAL A 36 -0.59 -0.33 1.87
C VAL A 36 -0.21 1.12 2.15
N LEU A 37 0.54 1.75 1.23
CA LEU A 37 1.10 3.09 1.42
C LEU A 37 0.58 4.07 0.37
N GLU A 38 0.06 5.21 0.80
CA GLU A 38 -0.14 6.37 -0.07
C GLU A 38 1.22 7.00 -0.40
N ILE A 39 1.52 7.20 -1.70
CA ILE A 39 2.78 7.78 -2.15
C ILE A 39 2.72 9.30 -2.06
N GLU A 40 3.70 9.84 -1.36
CA GLU A 40 3.94 11.25 -1.15
C GLU A 40 5.19 11.70 -1.90
N PRO A 41 5.32 13.01 -2.22
CA PRO A 41 6.55 13.54 -2.80
C PRO A 41 7.80 13.32 -1.93
N ALA A 42 7.65 13.24 -0.61
CA ALA A 42 8.74 13.16 0.34
C ALA A 42 8.60 11.94 1.25
N GLY A 43 9.69 11.18 1.44
CA GLY A 43 9.79 10.13 2.45
C GLY A 43 9.12 8.79 2.13
N SER A 44 8.24 8.70 1.11
CA SER A 44 7.60 7.43 0.74
C SER A 44 8.60 6.38 0.25
N THR A 45 9.60 6.78 -0.54
CA THR A 45 10.61 5.86 -1.08
C THR A 45 11.46 5.21 0.02
N ASP A 46 11.93 5.99 1.00
CA ASP A 46 12.72 5.47 2.13
C ASP A 46 11.90 4.55 3.02
N ARG A 47 10.60 4.84 3.17
CA ARG A 47 9.68 3.96 3.89
C ARG A 47 9.51 2.65 3.13
N ILE A 48 9.17 2.70 1.84
CA ILE A 48 9.01 1.54 0.97
C ILE A 48 10.25 0.65 1.04
N THR A 49 11.43 1.23 0.82
CA THR A 49 12.72 0.51 0.81
C THR A 49 12.94 -0.24 2.12
N ARG A 50 12.64 0.39 3.27
CA ARG A 50 12.74 -0.26 4.58
C ARG A 50 11.77 -1.42 4.76
N LEU A 51 10.53 -1.30 4.28
CA LEU A 51 9.54 -2.39 4.39
C LEU A 51 9.92 -3.56 3.48
N VAL A 52 10.38 -3.26 2.27
CA VAL A 52 10.83 -4.28 1.30
C VAL A 52 12.09 -5.00 1.81
N ALA A 53 13.06 -4.27 2.37
CA ALA A 53 14.30 -4.84 2.89
C ALA A 53 14.08 -5.82 4.07
N ARG A 54 13.00 -5.67 4.83
CA ARG A 54 12.61 -6.65 5.88
C ARG A 54 11.74 -7.80 5.36
N GLY A 55 11.45 -7.84 4.06
CA GLY A 55 10.62 -8.86 3.44
C GLY A 55 9.11 -8.63 3.53
N THR A 56 8.64 -7.45 3.91
CA THR A 56 7.20 -7.15 3.89
C THR A 56 6.77 -6.68 2.50
N PRO A 57 5.80 -7.36 1.86
CA PRO A 57 5.15 -6.87 0.66
C PRO A 57 4.59 -5.46 0.83
N VAL A 58 4.75 -4.62 -0.19
CA VAL A 58 4.26 -3.23 -0.18
C VAL A 58 3.35 -2.98 -1.39
N LEU A 59 2.11 -2.58 -1.13
CA LEU A 59 1.21 -1.99 -2.12
C LEU A 59 1.26 -0.48 -1.99
N ALA A 60 1.95 0.19 -2.90
CA ALA A 60 2.00 1.64 -2.95
C ALA A 60 0.95 2.18 -3.93
N TYR A 61 0.32 3.31 -3.62
CA TYR A 61 -0.63 3.92 -4.55
C TYR A 61 -0.55 5.45 -4.55
N GLY A 62 -0.91 6.05 -5.68
CA GLY A 62 -0.87 7.50 -5.83
C GLY A 62 -1.58 7.98 -7.09
N SER A 63 -1.61 9.30 -7.27
CA SER A 63 -2.22 9.90 -8.46
C SER A 63 -1.49 9.46 -9.74
N HIS A 64 -2.25 9.03 -10.75
CA HIS A 64 -1.70 8.57 -12.04
C HIS A 64 -0.95 9.67 -12.80
N VAL A 65 -1.25 10.95 -12.54
CA VAL A 65 -0.50 12.09 -13.11
C VAL A 65 0.90 12.25 -12.51
N ARG A 66 1.24 11.48 -11.47
CA ARG A 66 2.57 11.42 -10.84
C ARG A 66 3.27 10.11 -11.18
N ALA A 67 3.36 9.81 -12.48
CA ALA A 67 3.92 8.56 -12.99
C ALA A 67 5.36 8.31 -12.51
N ASP A 68 6.17 9.36 -12.32
CA ASP A 68 7.53 9.23 -11.82
C ASP A 68 7.57 8.68 -10.39
N LEU A 69 6.66 9.11 -9.51
CA LEU A 69 6.59 8.58 -8.15
C LEU A 69 6.15 7.12 -8.12
N LEU A 70 5.21 6.74 -8.99
CA LEU A 70 4.81 5.35 -9.15
C LEU A 70 5.97 4.50 -9.67
N ARG A 71 6.79 5.04 -10.59
CA ARG A 71 7.99 4.37 -11.08
C ARG A 71 9.02 4.19 -9.96
N THR A 72 9.36 5.24 -9.23
CA THR A 72 10.31 5.18 -8.11
C THR A 72 9.83 4.21 -7.02
N ALA A 73 8.53 4.14 -6.72
CA ALA A 73 7.99 3.16 -5.79
C ALA A 73 8.21 1.71 -6.28
N ARG A 74 8.05 1.45 -7.58
CA ARG A 74 8.33 0.13 -8.18
C ARG A 74 9.81 -0.20 -8.18
N GLU A 75 10.66 0.77 -8.50
CA GLU A 75 12.13 0.62 -8.46
C GLU A 75 12.61 0.30 -7.03
N ALA A 76 11.93 0.83 -6.01
CA ALA A 76 12.16 0.50 -4.60
C ALA A 76 11.57 -0.86 -4.15
N GLY A 77 10.94 -1.61 -5.06
CA GLY A 77 10.44 -2.96 -4.82
C GLY A 77 8.97 -3.08 -4.40
N ALA A 78 8.19 -1.98 -4.40
CA ALA A 78 6.76 -2.05 -4.15
C ALA A 78 5.96 -2.43 -5.41
N THR A 79 4.80 -3.04 -5.19
CA THR A 79 3.71 -3.03 -6.19
C THR A 79 3.09 -1.63 -6.17
N ALA A 80 3.30 -0.81 -7.21
CA ALA A 80 2.73 0.54 -7.27
C ALA A 80 1.58 0.65 -8.29
N VAL A 81 0.45 1.25 -7.88
CA VAL A 81 -0.75 1.42 -8.73
C VAL A 81 -1.38 2.82 -8.62
N PRO A 82 -2.14 3.29 -9.62
CA PRO A 82 -3.00 4.46 -9.49
C PRO A 82 -4.04 4.36 -8.36
N ASN A 83 -4.49 5.50 -7.83
CA ASN A 83 -5.60 5.59 -6.86
C ASN A 83 -6.85 4.81 -7.28
N SER A 84 -7.19 4.78 -8.57
CA SER A 84 -8.38 4.08 -9.06
C SER A 84 -8.26 2.56 -9.03
N GLN A 85 -7.04 2.01 -8.93
CA GLN A 85 -6.76 0.58 -9.01
C GLN A 85 -6.37 -0.04 -7.66
N VAL A 86 -6.19 0.78 -6.61
CA VAL A 86 -5.68 0.29 -5.32
C VAL A 86 -6.64 -0.70 -4.64
N GLU A 87 -7.95 -0.46 -4.72
CA GLU A 87 -8.94 -1.35 -4.08
C GLU A 87 -8.97 -2.73 -4.75
N GLU A 88 -9.02 -2.75 -6.09
CA GLU A 88 -8.97 -3.98 -6.89
C GLU A 88 -7.66 -4.73 -6.65
N ARG A 89 -6.51 -4.04 -6.74
CA ARG A 89 -5.20 -4.66 -6.53
C ARG A 89 -5.04 -5.21 -5.11
N LEU A 90 -5.57 -4.50 -4.11
CA LEU A 90 -5.55 -4.96 -2.74
C LEU A 90 -6.37 -6.25 -2.57
N ALA A 91 -7.57 -6.31 -3.17
CA ALA A 91 -8.40 -7.50 -3.13
C ALA A 91 -7.72 -8.70 -3.81
N GLU A 92 -7.09 -8.50 -4.97
CA GLU A 92 -6.31 -9.54 -5.66
C GLU A 92 -5.17 -10.08 -4.78
N LEU A 93 -4.36 -9.20 -4.17
CA LEU A 93 -3.24 -9.60 -3.33
C LEU A 93 -3.72 -10.41 -2.12
N LEU A 94 -4.80 -9.97 -1.47
CA LEU A 94 -5.39 -10.68 -0.33
C LEU A 94 -6.01 -12.01 -0.72
N GLY A 95 -6.53 -12.16 -1.94
CA GLY A 95 -7.05 -13.43 -2.44
C GLY A 95 -5.97 -14.45 -2.82
N THR A 96 -4.71 -14.02 -2.92
CA THR A 96 -3.55 -14.90 -3.21
C THR A 96 -2.74 -15.28 -1.97
N MET A 97 -3.08 -14.73 -0.81
CA MET A 97 -2.47 -15.02 0.49
C MET A 97 -3.25 -16.13 1.20
#